data_AF-A0A6I6UVJ6-F1
#
_entry.id   AF-A0A6I6UVJ6-F1
#
_cell.length_a   1.000
_cell.length_b   1.000
_cell.length_c   1.000
_cell.angle_alpha   90.00
_cell.angle_beta   90.00
_cell.angle_gamma   90.00
#
_symmetry.space_group_name_H-M   'P 1'
#
loop_
_entity.id
_entity.type
_entity.pdbx_description
1 polymer ?
#
loop_
_entity_poly.entity_id
_entity_poly.type
_entity_poly.pdbx_seq_one_letter_code
_entity_poly.pdbx_strand_id
1 'polypeptide(L)'
;MKTTASIIFFILFLILAGCNTSIDQEKKETASVVEGALDSNEKAGEDAGNISFYLPFGAKIEKESPYNIIISKDSDTFILFTNPQEDKDSELLYKMAINDKESLVKHGTFKEDNRLGYYVIKELPDTEEFELTVGVGGTKVTTQSEMKDLADNAEMMMKMAASVKHN
;
A
#
# COMPACT_ATOMS: atom_id res chain seq x y z
N MET A 1 39.83 -13.64 -31.43
CA MET A 1 38.51 -12.97 -31.55
C MET A 1 37.32 -13.83 -31.12
N LYS A 2 37.35 -15.18 -31.19
CA LYS A 2 36.21 -16.02 -30.73
C LYS A 2 36.10 -16.15 -29.20
N THR A 3 37.21 -16.10 -28.47
CA THR A 3 37.25 -16.27 -27.02
C THR A 3 36.80 -15.03 -26.24
N THR A 4 37.07 -13.82 -26.74
CA THR A 4 36.63 -12.57 -26.11
C THR A 4 35.13 -12.34 -26.21
N ALA A 5 34.50 -12.74 -27.33
CA ALA A 5 33.04 -12.68 -27.48
C ALA A 5 32.30 -13.61 -26.49
N SER A 6 32.89 -14.77 -26.19
CA SER A 6 32.32 -15.76 -25.26
C SER A 6 32.36 -15.30 -23.80
N ILE A 7 33.37 -14.51 -23.41
CA ILE A 7 33.52 -13.96 -22.05
C ILE A 7 32.53 -12.82 -21.82
N ILE A 8 32.34 -11.94 -22.81
CA ILE A 8 31.37 -10.83 -22.74
C ILE A 8 29.94 -11.36 -22.62
N PHE A 9 29.61 -12.43 -23.34
CA PHE A 9 28.30 -13.07 -23.26
C PHE A 9 28.04 -13.71 -21.88
N PHE A 10 29.07 -14.30 -21.26
CA PHE A 10 28.95 -14.90 -19.92
C PHE A 10 28.80 -13.84 -18.81
N ILE A 11 29.46 -12.69 -18.95
CA ILE A 11 29.30 -11.55 -18.03
C ILE A 11 27.90 -10.95 -18.16
N LEU A 12 27.32 -10.92 -19.36
CA LEU A 12 25.95 -10.43 -19.60
C LEU A 12 24.89 -11.31 -18.92
N PHE A 13 25.12 -12.63 -18.81
CA PHE A 13 24.21 -13.55 -18.11
C PHE A 13 24.24 -13.38 -16.58
N LEU A 14 25.37 -12.96 -16.00
CA LEU A 14 25.49 -12.75 -14.55
C LEU A 14 24.73 -11.51 -14.05
N ILE A 15 24.45 -10.55 -14.94
CA ILE A 15 23.70 -9.33 -14.61
C ILE A 15 22.17 -9.54 -14.69
N LEU A 16 21.70 -10.70 -15.18
CA LEU A 16 20.29 -11.09 -15.18
C LEU A 16 19.87 -11.83 -13.91
N ALA A 17 20.75 -11.98 -12.93
CA ALA A 17 20.34 -12.26 -11.55
C ALA A 17 19.70 -10.98 -10.97
N GLY A 18 18.53 -10.60 -11.51
CA GLY A 18 17.65 -9.66 -10.83
C GLY A 18 17.45 -10.19 -9.42
N CYS A 19 17.54 -9.31 -8.42
CA CYS A 19 17.29 -9.67 -7.03
C CYS A 19 15.95 -10.40 -6.97
N ASN A 20 15.99 -11.72 -6.80
CA ASN A 20 14.79 -12.50 -6.54
C ASN A 20 14.43 -12.23 -5.07
N THR A 21 13.83 -11.06 -4.81
CA THR A 21 13.34 -10.68 -3.49
C THR A 21 12.34 -11.75 -3.07
N SER A 22 12.59 -12.37 -1.92
CA SER A 22 11.65 -13.35 -1.40
C SER A 22 10.39 -12.65 -0.90
N ILE A 23 9.26 -13.35 -0.97
CA ILE A 23 7.99 -12.89 -0.42
C ILE A 23 8.09 -12.47 1.06
N ASP A 24 8.96 -13.10 1.85
CA ASP A 24 9.19 -12.73 3.26
C ASP A 24 9.98 -11.44 3.42
N GLN A 25 10.93 -11.17 2.51
CA GLN A 25 11.65 -9.90 2.48
C GLN A 25 10.71 -8.77 2.07
N GLU A 26 9.90 -8.97 1.04
CA GLU A 26 8.93 -7.99 0.55
C GLU A 26 7.90 -7.61 1.63
N LYS A 27 7.36 -8.60 2.35
CA LYS A 27 6.47 -8.35 3.50
C LYS A 27 7.12 -7.50 4.60
N LYS A 28 8.42 -7.71 4.82
CA LYS A 28 9.17 -6.96 5.84
C LYS A 28 9.43 -5.53 5.37
N GLU A 29 9.75 -5.35 4.11
CA GLU A 29 9.92 -4.04 3.47
C GLU A 29 8.60 -3.27 3.50
N THR A 30 7.50 -3.90 3.09
CA THR A 30 6.13 -3.36 3.19
C THR A 30 5.82 -2.86 4.60
N ALA A 31 6.14 -3.63 5.63
CA ALA A 31 5.95 -3.21 7.02
C ALA A 31 6.76 -1.95 7.36
N SER A 32 8.03 -1.90 6.92
CA SER A 32 8.94 -0.81 7.20
C SER A 32 8.56 0.49 6.50
N VAL A 33 8.14 0.43 5.23
CA VAL A 33 7.76 1.62 4.45
C VAL A 33 6.44 2.21 4.94
N VAL A 34 5.51 1.35 5.37
CA VAL A 34 4.23 1.80 5.94
C VAL A 34 4.44 2.50 7.28
N GLU A 35 5.30 1.98 8.14
CA GLU A 35 5.68 2.65 9.40
C GLU A 35 6.32 4.02 9.12
N GLY A 36 7.31 4.07 8.23
CA GLY A 36 7.99 5.34 7.87
C GLY A 36 7.10 6.36 7.15
N ALA A 37 6.05 5.92 6.44
CA ALA A 37 5.14 6.79 5.70
C ALA A 37 4.02 7.42 6.55
N LEU A 38 3.77 6.93 7.77
CA LEU A 38 2.75 7.50 8.66
C LEU A 38 3.03 8.96 8.99
N ASP A 39 4.31 9.27 9.17
CA ASP A 39 4.84 10.61 9.46
C ASP A 39 5.19 11.41 8.20
N SER A 40 4.72 10.96 7.04
CA SER A 40 4.87 11.73 5.82
C SER A 40 4.24 13.12 5.98
N ASN A 41 4.97 14.15 5.55
CA ASN A 41 4.51 15.54 5.55
C ASN A 41 3.65 15.88 4.31
N GLU A 42 3.14 14.85 3.62
CA GLU A 42 2.32 15.04 2.43
C GLU A 42 1.02 15.75 2.82
N LYS A 43 0.78 16.88 2.17
CA LYS A 43 -0.39 17.71 2.45
C LYS A 43 -1.57 17.21 1.63
N ALA A 44 -2.74 17.21 2.25
CA ALA A 44 -3.99 17.16 1.52
C ALA A 44 -4.01 18.28 0.46
N GLY A 45 -4.22 17.89 -0.79
CA GLY A 45 -4.17 18.80 -1.94
C GLY A 45 -5.28 18.56 -2.97
N GLU A 46 -5.99 17.43 -2.87
CA GLU A 46 -7.13 17.08 -3.71
C GLU A 46 -8.38 16.90 -2.84
N ASP A 47 -9.50 17.46 -3.30
CA ASP A 47 -10.81 17.31 -2.65
C ASP A 47 -11.64 16.27 -3.40
N ALA A 48 -12.19 15.28 -2.69
CA ALA A 48 -13.10 14.30 -3.26
C ALA A 48 -14.12 13.82 -2.22
N GLY A 49 -15.40 13.78 -2.58
CA GLY A 49 -16.47 13.51 -1.62
C GLY A 49 -16.45 14.49 -0.43
N ASN A 50 -16.35 13.97 0.79
CA ASN A 50 -16.31 14.77 2.03
C ASN A 50 -14.90 14.85 2.67
N ILE A 51 -13.86 14.61 1.88
CA ILE A 51 -12.48 14.64 2.37
C ILE A 51 -11.56 15.43 1.44
N SER A 52 -10.46 15.89 2.03
CA SER A 52 -9.26 16.30 1.30
C SER A 52 -8.13 15.33 1.62
N PHE A 53 -7.31 14.97 0.63
CA PHE A 53 -6.19 14.04 0.80
C PHE A 53 -5.07 14.28 -0.22
N TYR A 54 -3.92 13.65 0.01
CA TYR A 54 -2.79 13.63 -0.91
C TYR A 54 -3.10 12.65 -2.04
N LEU A 55 -3.21 13.15 -3.28
CA LEU A 55 -3.31 12.32 -4.46
C LEU A 55 -1.91 12.16 -5.09
N PRO A 56 -1.36 10.94 -5.16
CA PRO A 56 -0.04 10.69 -5.75
C PRO A 56 0.04 11.15 -7.21
N PHE A 57 1.22 11.61 -7.62
CA PHE A 57 1.46 11.98 -9.02
C PHE A 57 1.11 10.83 -9.98
N GLY A 58 0.34 11.14 -11.03
CA GLY A 58 -0.11 10.18 -12.03
C GLY A 58 -1.37 9.39 -11.64
N ALA A 59 -1.83 9.48 -10.40
CA ALA A 59 -3.10 8.89 -9.99
C ALA A 59 -4.30 9.74 -10.46
N LYS A 60 -5.45 9.10 -10.62
CA LYS A 60 -6.71 9.74 -11.05
C LYS A 60 -7.88 9.27 -10.18
N ILE A 61 -8.77 10.19 -9.85
CA ILE A 61 -10.05 9.84 -9.22
C ILE A 61 -11.00 9.36 -10.31
N GLU A 62 -11.38 8.09 -10.24
CA GLU A 62 -12.32 7.47 -11.19
C GLU A 62 -13.76 7.62 -10.72
N LYS A 63 -13.98 7.56 -9.40
CA LYS A 63 -15.30 7.71 -8.79
C LYS A 63 -15.18 8.25 -7.38
N GLU A 64 -16.07 9.14 -7.03
CA GLU A 64 -16.20 9.66 -5.67
C GLU A 64 -17.59 9.40 -5.09
N SER A 65 -17.62 9.23 -3.77
CA SER A 65 -18.79 9.17 -2.92
C SER A 65 -18.41 9.72 -1.55
N PRO A 66 -19.37 10.01 -0.66
CA PRO A 66 -19.07 10.66 0.63
C PRO A 66 -17.97 9.98 1.47
N TYR A 67 -17.86 8.64 1.39
CA TYR A 67 -16.97 7.83 2.23
C TYR A 67 -16.09 6.85 1.46
N ASN A 68 -16.23 6.78 0.13
CA ASN A 68 -15.44 5.89 -0.72
C ASN A 68 -14.98 6.63 -1.99
N ILE A 69 -13.69 6.61 -2.25
CA ILE A 69 -13.06 7.16 -3.46
C ILE A 69 -12.35 6.01 -4.18
N ILE A 70 -12.66 5.84 -5.47
CA ILE A 70 -11.97 4.90 -6.36
C ILE A 70 -10.91 5.68 -7.14
N ILE A 71 -9.67 5.20 -7.05
CA ILE A 71 -8.50 5.86 -7.62
C ILE A 71 -7.80 4.86 -8.52
N SER A 72 -7.37 5.28 -9.71
CA SER A 72 -6.52 4.49 -10.59
C SER A 72 -5.11 5.08 -10.61
N LYS A 73 -4.08 4.23 -10.70
CA LYS A 73 -2.72 4.64 -11.04
C LYS A 73 -2.02 3.47 -11.73
N ASP A 74 -1.46 3.73 -12.91
CA ASP A 74 -0.87 2.70 -13.77
C ASP A 74 -1.87 1.57 -14.07
N SER A 75 -1.58 0.32 -13.68
CA SER A 75 -2.49 -0.83 -13.80
C SER A 75 -3.40 -1.02 -12.58
N ASP A 76 -3.14 -0.32 -11.48
CA ASP A 76 -3.69 -0.66 -10.18
C ASP A 76 -4.90 0.23 -9.85
N THR A 77 -5.85 -0.37 -9.14
CA THR A 77 -7.03 0.32 -8.61
C THR A 77 -7.00 0.31 -7.10
N PHE A 78 -7.20 1.49 -6.52
CA PHE A 78 -7.18 1.72 -5.08
C PHE A 78 -8.56 2.18 -4.63
N ILE A 79 -9.00 1.69 -3.47
CA ILE A 79 -10.23 2.11 -2.81
C ILE A 79 -9.85 2.78 -1.51
N LEU A 80 -9.99 4.11 -1.44
CA LEU A 80 -9.88 4.85 -0.19
C LEU A 80 -11.26 4.89 0.47
N PHE A 81 -11.35 4.34 1.66
CA PHE A 81 -12.54 4.39 2.51
C PHE A 81 -12.24 5.19 3.78
N THR A 82 -13.22 5.96 4.23
CA THR A 82 -13.12 6.69 5.50
C THR A 82 -14.41 6.61 6.31
N ASN A 83 -14.28 6.45 7.62
CA ASN A 83 -15.37 6.55 8.58
C ASN A 83 -15.13 7.76 9.48
N PRO A 84 -15.85 8.88 9.29
CA PRO A 84 -15.66 10.10 10.08
C PRO A 84 -16.09 9.97 11.55
N GLN A 85 -16.74 8.87 11.94
CA GLN A 85 -17.14 8.60 13.33
C GLN A 85 -16.04 7.92 14.15
N GLU A 86 -14.90 7.60 13.52
CA GLU A 86 -13.78 6.93 14.17
C GLU A 86 -12.60 7.88 14.34
N ASP A 87 -11.98 7.84 15.51
CA ASP A 87 -10.79 8.61 15.81
C ASP A 87 -9.55 8.06 15.05
N LYS A 88 -8.49 8.87 15.00
CA LYS A 88 -7.25 8.52 14.30
C LYS A 88 -6.47 7.38 14.97
N ASP A 89 -6.78 7.05 16.22
CA ASP A 89 -6.21 5.92 16.96
C ASP A 89 -7.14 4.69 17.03
N SER A 90 -8.28 4.73 16.31
CA SER A 90 -9.23 3.62 16.29
C SER A 90 -8.64 2.33 15.71
N GLU A 91 -8.88 1.22 16.40
CA GLU A 91 -8.50 -0.12 15.95
C GLU A 91 -9.61 -0.83 15.16
N LEU A 92 -10.78 -0.22 14.97
CA LEU A 92 -11.96 -0.90 14.43
C LEU A 92 -11.70 -1.48 13.03
N LEU A 93 -11.25 -0.64 12.08
CA LEU A 93 -11.02 -1.07 10.70
C LEU A 93 -9.90 -2.11 10.60
N TYR A 94 -8.85 -1.98 11.41
CA TYR A 94 -7.79 -2.98 11.51
C TYR A 94 -8.34 -4.33 11.97
N LYS A 95 -9.12 -4.36 13.07
CA LYS A 95 -9.73 -5.58 13.62
C LYS A 95 -10.65 -6.26 12.61
N MET A 96 -11.42 -5.48 11.86
CA MET A 96 -12.26 -6.00 10.77
C MET A 96 -11.42 -6.62 9.65
N ALA A 97 -10.31 -5.96 9.28
CA ALA A 97 -9.43 -6.43 8.21
C ALA A 97 -8.77 -7.78 8.55
N ILE A 98 -8.39 -8.04 9.81
CA ILE A 98 -7.73 -9.29 10.23
C ILE A 98 -8.70 -10.40 10.68
N ASN A 99 -10.02 -10.20 10.54
CA ASN A 99 -11.00 -11.15 11.06
C ASN A 99 -11.00 -12.47 10.29
N ASP A 100 -10.75 -12.42 8.97
CA ASP A 100 -10.47 -13.62 8.18
C ASP A 100 -8.99 -14.00 8.34
N LYS A 101 -8.75 -15.16 8.97
CA LYS A 101 -7.41 -15.66 9.29
C LYS A 101 -6.86 -16.62 8.24
N GLU A 102 -7.71 -17.19 7.37
CA GLU A 102 -7.27 -18.21 6.42
C GLU A 102 -6.43 -17.60 5.30
N SER A 103 -6.82 -16.41 4.84
CA SER A 103 -6.09 -15.65 3.81
C SER A 103 -4.98 -14.77 4.38
N LEU A 104 -4.84 -14.65 5.70
CA LEU A 104 -3.98 -13.66 6.35
C LEU A 104 -2.50 -14.06 6.30
N VAL A 105 -1.72 -13.29 5.55
CA VAL A 105 -0.30 -13.60 5.33
C VAL A 105 0.60 -12.81 6.26
N LYS A 106 0.33 -11.51 6.41
CA LYS A 106 1.09 -10.60 7.26
C LYS A 106 0.23 -9.42 7.66
N HIS A 107 0.41 -8.94 8.88
CA HIS A 107 -0.22 -7.73 9.35
C HIS A 107 0.58 -7.12 10.50
N GLY A 108 0.29 -5.86 10.81
CA GLY A 108 0.87 -5.18 11.95
C GLY A 108 0.19 -3.85 12.22
N THR A 109 0.42 -3.33 13.41
CA THR A 109 0.03 -1.99 13.82
C THR A 109 1.24 -1.27 14.41
N PHE A 110 1.20 0.05 14.35
CA PHE A 110 2.18 0.94 14.96
C PHE A 110 1.45 2.22 15.38
N LYS A 111 2.01 2.94 16.35
CA LYS A 111 1.38 4.14 16.94
C LYS A 111 2.37 5.28 16.95
N GLU A 112 1.94 6.43 16.45
CA GLU A 112 2.73 7.67 16.42
C GLU A 112 1.79 8.86 16.51
N ASP A 113 2.13 9.86 17.32
CA ASP A 113 1.35 11.10 17.49
C ASP A 113 -0.17 10.91 17.71
N ASN A 114 -0.56 9.94 18.57
CA ASN A 114 -1.95 9.55 18.81
C ASN A 114 -2.70 9.11 17.54
N ARG A 115 -1.99 8.55 16.57
CA ARG A 115 -2.53 7.90 15.38
C ARG A 115 -2.17 6.42 15.43
N LEU A 116 -3.10 5.57 15.04
CA LEU A 116 -2.86 4.14 14.84
C LEU A 116 -2.70 3.90 13.34
N GLY A 117 -1.49 3.62 12.90
CA GLY A 117 -1.23 3.11 11.56
C GLY A 117 -1.26 1.58 11.54
N TYR A 118 -1.68 1.01 10.42
CA TYR A 118 -1.70 -0.44 10.25
C TYR A 118 -1.55 -0.87 8.79
N TYR A 119 -1.14 -2.12 8.61
CA TYR A 119 -1.12 -2.81 7.32
C TYR A 119 -1.63 -4.24 7.47
N VAL A 120 -2.23 -4.77 6.42
CA VAL A 120 -2.76 -6.12 6.29
C VAL A 120 -2.51 -6.61 4.86
N ILE A 121 -1.91 -7.78 4.72
CA ILE A 121 -1.62 -8.45 3.47
C ILE A 121 -2.32 -9.81 3.51
N LYS A 122 -3.16 -10.06 2.51
CA LYS A 122 -3.86 -11.33 2.34
C LYS A 122 -3.59 -11.94 0.97
N GLU A 123 -3.56 -13.26 0.92
CA GLU A 123 -3.58 -14.01 -0.34
C GLU A 123 -4.97 -13.92 -0.97
N LEU A 124 -5.00 -13.69 -2.28
CA LEU A 124 -6.22 -13.76 -3.07
C LEU A 124 -6.37 -15.15 -3.68
N PRO A 125 -7.51 -15.85 -3.47
CA PRO A 125 -7.74 -17.16 -4.04
C PRO A 125 -7.60 -17.15 -5.57
N ASP A 126 -6.97 -18.19 -6.12
CA ASP A 126 -6.84 -18.40 -7.57
C ASP A 126 -6.04 -17.31 -8.33
N THR A 127 -5.19 -16.54 -7.63
CA THR A 127 -4.30 -15.52 -8.23
C THR A 127 -2.90 -15.54 -7.59
N GLU A 128 -1.92 -14.90 -8.23
CA GLU A 128 -0.59 -14.64 -7.65
C GLU A 128 -0.51 -13.26 -6.95
N GLU A 129 -1.63 -12.54 -6.89
CA GLU A 129 -1.74 -11.22 -6.29
C GLU A 129 -2.14 -11.28 -4.80
N PHE A 130 -1.94 -10.16 -4.13
CA PHE A 130 -2.29 -9.97 -2.73
C PHE A 130 -3.32 -8.87 -2.57
N GLU A 131 -4.28 -9.05 -1.67
CA GLU A 131 -5.04 -7.92 -1.15
C GLU A 131 -4.16 -7.18 -0.13
N LEU A 132 -3.79 -5.95 -0.47
CA LEU A 132 -3.07 -5.05 0.41
C LEU A 132 -4.06 -4.03 0.98
N THR A 133 -4.11 -3.92 2.31
CA THR A 133 -4.83 -2.87 3.01
C THR A 133 -3.88 -2.15 3.95
N VAL A 134 -3.88 -0.82 3.89
CA VAL A 134 -3.21 0.03 4.88
C VAL A 134 -4.19 1.05 5.43
N GLY A 135 -3.94 1.59 6.62
CA GLY A 135 -4.83 2.61 7.17
C GLY A 135 -4.31 3.35 8.38
N VAL A 136 -5.02 4.43 8.69
CA VAL A 136 -4.81 5.28 9.86
C VAL A 136 -6.16 5.47 10.54
N GLY A 137 -6.34 4.86 11.72
CA GLY A 137 -7.59 4.91 12.49
C GLY A 137 -8.82 4.56 11.64
N GLY A 138 -9.74 5.51 11.53
CA GLY A 138 -10.96 5.43 10.72
C GLY A 138 -10.81 5.47 9.20
N THR A 139 -9.60 5.56 8.65
CA THR A 139 -9.36 5.62 7.19
C THR A 139 -8.53 4.44 6.73
N LYS A 140 -8.90 3.83 5.59
CA LYS A 140 -8.13 2.76 4.97
C LYS A 140 -8.04 2.94 3.46
N VAL A 141 -6.98 2.41 2.87
CA VAL A 141 -6.84 2.23 1.43
C VAL A 141 -6.62 0.74 1.17
N THR A 142 -7.33 0.19 0.19
CA THR A 142 -7.21 -1.21 -0.23
C THR A 142 -6.91 -1.30 -1.72
N THR A 143 -6.08 -2.26 -2.13
CA THR A 143 -5.79 -2.59 -3.54
C THR A 143 -5.51 -4.09 -3.71
N GLN A 144 -5.51 -4.56 -4.96
CA GLN A 144 -4.91 -5.83 -5.34
C GLN A 144 -3.52 -5.51 -5.92
N SER A 145 -2.48 -6.16 -5.43
CA SER A 145 -1.09 -5.83 -5.76
C SER A 145 -0.31 -7.10 -6.06
N GLU A 146 0.51 -7.06 -7.11
CA GLU A 146 1.55 -8.06 -7.31
C GLU A 146 2.59 -7.99 -6.19
N MET A 147 3.29 -9.09 -5.94
CA MET A 147 4.32 -9.17 -4.90
C MET A 147 5.35 -8.04 -5.03
N LYS A 148 5.89 -7.82 -6.24
CA LYS A 148 6.97 -6.85 -6.47
C LYS A 148 6.59 -5.39 -6.24
N ASP A 149 5.29 -5.09 -6.19
CA ASP A 149 4.78 -3.72 -6.05
C ASP A 149 4.20 -3.48 -4.64
N LEU A 150 4.23 -4.47 -3.74
CA LEU A 150 3.65 -4.39 -2.40
C LEU A 150 4.21 -3.22 -1.59
N ALA A 151 5.53 -3.08 -1.50
CA ALA A 151 6.13 -1.99 -0.73
C ALA A 151 5.79 -0.61 -1.31
N ASP A 152 5.93 -0.44 -2.63
CA ASP A 152 5.67 0.84 -3.32
C ASP A 152 4.20 1.26 -3.18
N ASN A 153 3.28 0.32 -3.39
CA ASN A 153 1.85 0.55 -3.20
C ASN A 153 1.54 0.87 -1.74
N ALA A 154 2.11 0.14 -0.78
CA ALA A 154 1.84 0.35 0.63
C ALA A 154 2.33 1.72 1.12
N GLU A 155 3.52 2.17 0.69
CA GLU A 155 4.03 3.50 1.01
C GLU A 155 3.09 4.59 0.49
N MET A 156 2.71 4.49 -0.78
CA MET A 156 1.82 5.44 -1.43
C MET A 156 0.44 5.50 -0.75
N MET A 157 -0.14 4.33 -0.51
CA MET A 157 -1.43 4.18 0.16
C MET A 157 -1.40 4.73 1.60
N MET A 158 -0.28 4.57 2.31
CA MET A 158 -0.14 5.13 3.66
C MET A 158 -0.06 6.66 3.63
N LYS A 159 0.67 7.25 2.68
CA LYS A 159 0.69 8.72 2.48
C LYS A 159 -0.71 9.26 2.20
N MET A 160 -1.49 8.56 1.36
CA MET A 160 -2.90 8.90 1.13
C MET A 160 -3.69 8.86 2.43
N ALA A 161 -3.69 7.73 3.15
CA ALA A 161 -4.47 7.56 4.38
C ALA A 161 -4.08 8.56 5.49
N ALA A 162 -2.78 8.80 5.68
CA ALA A 162 -2.25 9.70 6.71
C ALA A 162 -2.59 11.18 6.47
N SER A 163 -2.76 11.56 5.20
CA SER A 163 -3.06 12.93 4.80
C SER A 163 -4.55 13.33 4.90
N VAL A 164 -5.45 12.36 5.10
CA VAL A 164 -6.91 12.59 5.05
C VAL A 164 -7.36 13.62 6.09
N LYS A 165 -8.19 14.54 5.62
CA LYS A 165 -8.93 15.53 6.43
C LYS A 165 -10.40 15.50 6.03
N HIS A 166 -11.29 15.54 7.01
CA HIS A 166 -12.73 15.66 6.75
C HIS A 166 -13.12 17.13 6.63
N ASN A 167 -13.99 17.41 5.67
CA ASN A 167 -14.57 18.73 5.39
C ASN A 167 -15.87 18.98 6.15
#